data_AF-A0A920EAV5-F1
#
_entry.id   AF-A0A920EAV5-F1
#
_cell.length_a   1.000
_cell.length_b   1.000
_cell.length_c   1.000
_cell.angle_alpha   90.00
_cell.angle_beta   90.00
_cell.angle_gamma   90.00
#
_symmetry.space_group_name_H-M   'P 1'
#
loop_
_entity.id
_entity.type
_entity.pdbx_description
1 polymer ?
#
loop_
_entity_poly.entity_id
_entity_poly.type
_entity_poly.pdbx_seq_one_letter_code
_entity_poly.pdbx_strand_id
1 'polypeptide(L)'
;MITRGRLDHLCPISPAAMPGRTVIEWDKDDLDALGLLKVDILALGMLSCIRRAFDLLQLHYHRHLTLASVPPEDSATYDMLCRGHSVGVFQVESRAQMAMLPRLQPRCFHDLVVQVAIVRPGPIQGDMVHPYLRRRAGLERVTYPSAELRTVLQRTLGVPLFQEQAMQIAMVAAGFTGSEADQLRRAMATFKKHGEISRFHDKMVTGMTKRGYEADFAERCFRPD
;
A
#
# COMPACT_ATOMS: atom_id res chain seq x y z
N MET A 1 12.22 12.30 -18.18
CA MET A 1 11.61 11.86 -19.45
C MET A 1 12.71 11.44 -20.40
N ILE A 2 12.48 10.43 -21.23
CA ILE A 2 13.41 10.00 -22.28
C ILE A 2 12.61 9.90 -23.58
N THR A 3 13.10 10.54 -24.65
CA THR A 3 12.48 10.56 -25.97
C THR A 3 13.43 9.96 -27.02
N ARG A 4 12.88 9.46 -28.13
CA ARG A 4 13.68 8.92 -29.24
C ARG A 4 14.44 10.02 -30.00
N GLY A 5 13.86 11.21 -30.08
CA GLY A 5 14.43 12.38 -30.75
C GLY A 5 14.74 13.50 -29.76
N ARG A 6 15.16 14.64 -30.30
CA ARG A 6 15.43 15.88 -29.57
C ARG A 6 14.21 16.35 -28.77
N LEU A 7 14.42 16.68 -27.50
CA LEU A 7 13.37 17.06 -26.56
C LEU A 7 12.72 18.40 -26.93
N ASP A 8 13.52 19.33 -27.44
CA ASP A 8 13.10 20.69 -27.82
C ASP A 8 12.23 20.75 -29.09
N HIS A 9 12.14 19.64 -29.83
CA HIS A 9 11.16 19.51 -30.92
C HIS A 9 9.76 19.13 -30.42
N LEU A 10 9.66 18.65 -29.18
CA LEU A 10 8.41 18.17 -28.59
C LEU A 10 7.84 19.19 -27.61
N CYS A 11 8.68 19.71 -26.71
CA CYS A 11 8.26 20.64 -25.67
C CYS A 11 9.32 21.73 -25.42
N PRO A 12 8.90 22.94 -25.01
CA PRO A 12 9.83 23.97 -24.53
C PRO A 12 10.68 23.47 -23.38
N ILE A 13 11.97 23.85 -23.40
CA ILE A 13 12.95 23.54 -22.36
C ILE A 13 13.43 24.86 -21.76
N SER A 14 13.37 24.95 -20.44
CA SER A 14 13.78 26.11 -19.68
C SER A 14 14.91 25.74 -18.71
N PRO A 15 15.83 26.66 -18.38
CA PRO A 15 16.76 26.47 -17.28
C PRO A 15 16.00 26.23 -15.97
N ALA A 16 16.47 25.27 -15.17
CA ALA A 16 15.94 25.06 -13.83
C ALA A 16 16.52 26.10 -12.85
N ALA A 17 15.93 26.20 -11.65
CA ALA A 17 16.47 27.05 -10.58
C ALA A 17 17.91 26.68 -10.16
N MET A 18 18.29 25.39 -10.28
CA MET A 18 19.66 24.95 -9.99
C MET A 18 20.54 25.05 -11.23
N PRO A 19 21.76 25.65 -11.12
CA PRO A 19 22.70 25.74 -12.23
C PRO A 19 23.00 24.39 -12.88
N GLY A 20 23.08 24.39 -14.22
CA GLY A 20 23.38 23.20 -15.01
C GLY A 20 22.24 22.19 -15.12
N ARG A 21 21.01 22.56 -14.72
CA ARG A 21 19.82 21.73 -14.89
C ARG A 21 18.80 22.45 -15.77
N THR A 22 17.97 21.65 -16.45
CA THR A 22 16.86 22.12 -17.28
C THR A 22 15.58 21.42 -16.85
N VAL A 23 14.45 22.08 -17.08
CA VAL A 23 13.11 21.55 -16.89
C VAL A 23 12.33 21.68 -18.20
N ILE A 24 11.29 20.86 -18.34
CA ILE A 24 10.28 21.02 -19.38
C ILE A 24 9.04 21.62 -18.73
N GLU A 25 8.24 22.33 -19.52
CA GLU A 25 7.03 23.02 -19.01
C GLU A 25 5.84 22.07 -18.80
N TRP A 26 5.93 20.84 -19.29
CA TRP A 26 4.89 19.82 -19.13
C TRP A 26 4.99 19.11 -17.78
N ASP A 27 3.83 18.87 -17.18
CA ASP A 27 3.76 18.14 -15.92
C ASP A 27 3.64 16.62 -16.13
N LYS A 28 3.50 15.89 -15.02
CA LYS A 28 3.44 14.42 -15.03
C LYS A 28 2.25 13.88 -15.82
N ASP A 29 1.11 14.58 -15.78
CA ASP A 29 -0.15 14.13 -16.38
C ASP A 29 -0.12 14.41 -17.89
N ASP A 30 0.48 15.52 -18.31
CA ASP A 30 0.76 15.82 -19.71
C ASP A 30 1.62 14.73 -20.38
N LEU A 31 2.68 14.30 -19.68
CA LEU A 31 3.56 13.23 -20.19
C LEU A 31 2.84 11.90 -20.33
N ASP A 32 1.96 11.57 -19.40
CA ASP A 32 1.16 10.33 -19.44
C ASP A 32 0.14 10.38 -20.58
N ALA A 33 -0.51 11.52 -20.80
CA ALA A 33 -1.46 11.70 -21.90
C ALA A 33 -0.78 11.50 -23.28
N LEU A 34 0.48 11.90 -23.40
CA LEU A 34 1.27 11.74 -24.63
C LEU A 34 1.95 10.37 -24.75
N GLY A 35 1.80 9.50 -23.75
CA GLY A 35 2.44 8.17 -23.74
C GLY A 35 3.98 8.24 -23.72
N LEU A 36 4.55 9.31 -23.18
CA LEU A 36 6.00 9.51 -23.15
C LEU A 36 6.64 8.77 -21.98
N LEU A 37 7.82 8.19 -22.23
CA LEU A 37 8.56 7.48 -21.19
C LEU A 37 9.06 8.47 -20.14
N LYS A 38 8.60 8.30 -18.90
CA LYS A 38 9.10 9.00 -17.73
C LYS A 38 9.77 8.04 -16.76
N VAL A 39 10.78 8.56 -16.06
CA VAL A 39 11.49 7.86 -15.00
C VAL A 39 11.58 8.83 -13.83
N ASP A 40 10.97 8.44 -12.72
CA ASP A 40 10.98 9.24 -11.49
C ASP A 40 12.26 8.91 -10.71
N ILE A 41 13.14 9.89 -10.53
CA ILE A 41 14.36 9.75 -9.73
C ILE A 41 14.04 10.23 -8.31
N LEU A 42 13.71 9.28 -7.44
CA LEU A 42 13.41 9.55 -6.04
C LEU A 42 14.67 9.41 -5.19
N ALA A 43 15.08 10.49 -4.53
CA ALA A 43 16.16 10.47 -3.57
C ALA A 43 15.63 10.01 -2.20
N LEU A 44 15.73 8.71 -1.90
CA LEU A 44 15.33 8.17 -0.61
C LEU A 44 16.53 8.09 0.35
N GLY A 45 16.60 9.02 1.30
CA GLY A 45 17.71 9.10 2.26
C GLY A 45 17.96 7.81 3.05
N MET A 46 16.92 7.02 3.28
CA MET A 46 17.05 5.74 3.98
C MET A 46 17.91 4.71 3.23
N LEU A 47 17.89 4.70 1.89
CA LEU A 47 18.78 3.82 1.12
C LEU A 47 20.25 4.20 1.30
N SER A 48 20.52 5.52 1.43
CA SER A 48 21.87 6.00 1.77
C SER A 48 22.26 5.61 3.20
N CYS A 49 21.32 5.65 4.15
CA CYS A 49 21.53 5.19 5.52
C CYS A 49 21.88 3.69 5.56
N ILE A 50 21.11 2.84 4.88
CA ILE A 50 21.34 1.40 4.81
C ILE A 50 22.71 1.09 4.19
N ARG A 51 23.07 1.75 3.08
CA ARG A 51 24.41 1.58 2.48
C ARG A 51 25.52 1.88 3.49
N ARG A 52 25.44 3.03 4.17
CA ARG A 52 26.43 3.41 5.19
C ARG A 52 26.47 2.42 6.36
N ALA A 53 25.32 1.87 6.76
CA ALA A 53 25.26 0.85 7.80
C ALA A 53 25.98 -0.44 7.38
N PHE A 54 25.84 -0.88 6.13
CA PHE A 54 26.62 -2.01 5.60
C PHE A 54 28.12 -1.70 5.55
N ASP A 55 28.51 -0.50 5.13
CA ASP A 55 29.91 -0.06 5.13
C ASP A 55 30.51 -0.14 6.56
N LEU A 56 29.76 0.30 7.58
CA LEU A 56 30.17 0.24 8.98
C LEU A 56 30.23 -1.20 9.52
N LEU A 57 29.30 -2.07 9.13
CA LEU A 57 29.31 -3.48 9.51
C LEU A 57 30.55 -4.20 8.96
N GLN A 58 30.92 -3.90 7.72
CA GLN A 58 32.14 -4.42 7.13
C GLN A 58 33.38 -3.88 7.85
N LEU A 59 33.43 -2.58 8.13
CA LEU A 59 34.60 -1.94 8.74
C LEU A 59 34.87 -2.43 10.17
N HIS A 60 33.84 -2.55 11.00
CA HIS A 60 34.00 -2.81 12.44
C HIS A 60 33.79 -4.27 12.83
N TYR A 61 33.02 -5.02 12.04
CA TYR A 61 32.64 -6.40 12.38
C TYR A 61 33.00 -7.42 11.29
N HIS A 62 33.63 -6.99 10.19
CA HIS A 62 33.99 -7.84 9.05
C HIS A 62 32.80 -8.62 8.48
N ARG A 63 31.58 -8.05 8.60
CA ARG A 63 30.35 -8.65 8.07
C ARG A 63 30.01 -8.03 6.73
N HIS A 64 30.03 -8.84 5.68
CA HIS A 64 29.63 -8.42 4.33
C HIS A 64 28.14 -8.72 4.10
N LEU A 65 27.29 -7.75 4.42
CA LEU A 65 25.85 -7.83 4.18
C LEU A 65 25.44 -6.93 3.02
N THR A 66 24.41 -7.36 2.32
CA THR A 66 23.72 -6.63 1.25
C THR A 66 22.23 -6.75 1.49
N LEU A 67 21.42 -5.96 0.78
CA LEU A 67 19.95 -6.09 0.85
C LEU A 67 19.45 -7.52 0.55
N ALA A 68 20.17 -8.27 -0.29
CA ALA A 68 19.81 -9.64 -0.65
C ALA A 68 20.31 -10.69 0.35
N SER A 69 21.30 -10.37 1.18
CA SER A 69 21.96 -11.32 2.09
C SER A 69 21.67 -11.08 3.58
N VAL A 70 20.97 -9.99 3.94
CA VAL A 70 20.45 -9.82 5.30
C VAL A 70 19.50 -10.97 5.64
N PRO A 71 19.71 -11.68 6.76
CA PRO A 71 18.82 -12.76 7.17
C PRO A 71 17.38 -12.28 7.35
N PRO A 72 16.39 -12.97 6.76
CA PRO A 72 14.99 -12.66 6.99
C PRO A 72 14.55 -13.14 8.38
N GLU A 73 13.41 -12.63 8.84
CA GLU A 73 12.71 -13.15 10.03
C GLU A 73 13.53 -13.08 11.36
N ASP A 74 14.31 -12.02 11.54
CA ASP A 74 15.09 -11.78 12.77
C ASP A 74 14.18 -11.46 13.98
N SER A 75 14.22 -12.34 14.99
CA SER A 75 13.37 -12.21 16.18
C SER A 75 13.68 -10.98 17.02
N ALA A 76 14.96 -10.57 17.10
CA ALA A 76 15.36 -9.40 17.88
C ALA A 76 14.77 -8.11 17.28
N THR A 77 14.75 -8.00 15.95
CA THR A 77 14.09 -6.92 15.20
C THR A 77 12.59 -6.91 15.50
N TYR A 78 11.92 -8.07 15.47
CA TYR A 78 10.50 -8.14 15.81
C TYR A 78 10.21 -7.80 17.26
N ASP A 79 11.04 -8.23 18.22
CA ASP A 79 10.86 -7.91 19.63
C ASP A 79 11.04 -6.41 19.90
N MET A 80 12.02 -5.78 19.26
CA MET A 80 12.20 -4.33 19.29
C MET A 80 10.94 -3.62 18.77
N LEU A 81 10.44 -4.05 17.61
CA LEU A 81 9.23 -3.48 17.02
C LEU A 81 8.00 -3.71 17.88
N CYS A 82 7.83 -4.88 18.50
CA CYS A 82 6.72 -5.18 19.41
C CYS A 82 6.70 -4.29 20.66
N ARG A 83 7.84 -3.70 21.04
CA ARG A 83 7.94 -2.70 22.12
C ARG A 83 7.64 -1.28 21.64
N GLY A 84 7.41 -1.09 20.33
CA GLY A 84 7.23 0.23 19.72
C GLY A 84 8.53 1.01 19.55
N HIS A 85 9.69 0.37 19.68
CA HIS A 85 11.00 1.02 19.57
C HIS A 85 11.43 1.14 18.10
N SER A 86 10.75 2.00 17.34
CA SER A 86 10.94 2.14 15.88
C SER A 86 11.47 3.51 15.44
N VAL A 87 12.04 4.30 16.36
CA VAL A 87 12.73 5.55 16.01
C VAL A 87 13.86 5.25 15.03
N GLY A 88 13.91 5.97 13.91
CA GLY A 88 14.83 5.72 12.80
C GLY A 88 14.49 4.52 11.91
N VAL A 89 13.40 3.79 12.16
CA VAL A 89 12.95 2.67 11.32
C VAL A 89 11.94 3.17 10.29
N PHE A 90 12.33 3.12 9.02
CA PHE A 90 11.55 3.67 7.91
C PHE A 90 10.11 3.12 7.85
N GLN A 91 9.17 4.01 7.56
CA GLN A 91 7.70 3.80 7.51
C GLN A 91 6.98 3.49 8.83
N VAL A 92 7.68 3.03 9.88
CA VAL A 92 7.04 2.65 11.15
C VAL A 92 7.46 3.52 12.35
N GLU A 93 8.09 4.66 12.10
CA GLU A 93 8.57 5.61 13.11
C GLU A 93 7.52 6.61 13.62
N SER A 94 6.46 6.89 12.84
CA SER A 94 5.49 7.93 13.23
C SER A 94 4.79 7.57 14.54
N ARG A 95 4.32 8.57 15.30
CA ARG A 95 3.63 8.34 16.58
C ARG A 95 2.47 7.33 16.46
N ALA A 96 1.70 7.40 15.37
CA ALA A 96 0.60 6.47 15.13
C ALA A 96 1.11 5.04 14.86
N GLN A 97 2.20 4.89 14.12
CA GLN A 97 2.85 3.61 13.87
C GLN A 97 3.44 3.01 15.15
N MET A 98 4.22 3.80 15.90
CA MET A 98 4.79 3.41 17.20
C MET A 98 3.71 2.98 18.21
N ALA A 99 2.57 3.67 18.26
CA ALA A 99 1.47 3.28 19.15
C ALA A 99 0.73 2.01 18.69
N MET A 100 0.75 1.72 17.38
CA MET A 100 0.10 0.55 16.82
C MET A 100 0.95 -0.72 16.99
N LEU A 101 2.28 -0.59 16.88
CA LEU A 101 3.22 -1.71 16.95
C LEU A 101 3.04 -2.62 18.18
N PRO A 102 2.91 -2.11 19.43
CA PRO A 102 2.64 -2.95 20.60
C PRO A 102 1.26 -3.63 20.59
N ARG A 103 0.30 -3.10 19.84
CA ARG A 103 -1.03 -3.70 19.68
C ARG A 103 -1.01 -4.78 18.61
N LEU A 104 -0.26 -4.56 17.53
CA LEU A 104 -0.13 -5.50 16.43
C LEU A 104 0.75 -6.69 16.83
N GLN A 105 1.86 -6.49 17.54
CA GLN A 105 2.84 -7.53 17.84
C GLN A 105 3.32 -8.26 16.56
N PRO A 106 4.05 -7.59 15.64
CA PRO A 106 4.56 -8.23 14.42
C PRO A 106 5.54 -9.37 14.75
N ARG A 107 5.36 -10.53 14.10
CA ARG A 107 6.20 -11.73 14.26
C ARG A 107 6.69 -12.32 12.95
N CYS A 108 6.28 -11.74 11.83
CA CYS A 108 6.79 -12.09 10.51
C CYS A 108 6.77 -10.89 9.56
N PHE A 109 7.42 -10.99 8.39
CA PHE A 109 7.45 -9.90 7.42
C PHE A 109 6.04 -9.46 6.97
N HIS A 110 5.11 -10.40 6.78
CA HIS A 110 3.72 -10.08 6.39
C HIS A 110 3.03 -9.15 7.39
N ASP A 111 3.38 -9.25 8.67
CA ASP A 111 2.82 -8.37 9.69
C ASP A 111 3.27 -6.92 9.53
N LEU A 112 4.49 -6.70 9.05
CA LEU A 112 4.99 -5.35 8.75
C LEU A 112 4.26 -4.76 7.54
N VAL A 113 3.91 -5.59 6.55
CA VAL A 113 3.05 -5.16 5.43
C VAL A 113 1.70 -4.68 5.95
N VAL A 114 1.10 -5.42 6.89
CA VAL A 114 -0.15 -5.00 7.53
C VAL A 114 0.04 -3.76 8.40
N GLN A 115 1.13 -3.65 9.17
CA GLN A 115 1.44 -2.49 10.01
C GLN A 115 1.46 -1.18 9.22
N VAL A 116 2.09 -1.20 8.04
CA VAL A 116 2.16 -0.03 7.17
C VAL A 116 0.80 0.29 6.53
N ALA A 117 0.00 -0.72 6.22
CA ALA A 117 -1.31 -0.53 5.58
C ALA A 117 -2.40 -0.07 6.56
N ILE A 118 -2.43 -0.61 7.78
CA ILE A 118 -3.54 -0.42 8.74
C ILE A 118 -3.55 0.98 9.37
N VAL A 119 -2.41 1.67 9.42
CA VAL A 119 -2.28 3.04 9.95
C VAL A 119 -2.40 4.05 8.79
N ARG A 120 -3.51 3.98 8.06
CA ARG A 120 -3.87 4.89 6.97
C ARG A 120 -5.30 5.42 7.16
N PRO A 121 -5.65 6.59 6.59
CA PRO A 121 -6.98 7.17 6.76
C PRO A 121 -8.12 6.22 6.40
N GLY A 122 -8.03 5.49 5.28
CA GLY A 122 -9.05 4.54 4.84
C GLY A 122 -9.39 3.48 5.88
N PRO A 123 -8.46 2.59 6.26
CA PRO A 123 -8.71 1.57 7.28
C PRO A 123 -9.16 2.12 8.64
N ILE A 124 -8.67 3.30 9.05
CA ILE A 124 -9.07 3.94 10.31
C ILE A 124 -10.53 4.41 10.24
N GLN A 125 -10.93 5.04 9.14
CA GLN A 125 -12.30 5.54 8.93
C GLN A 125 -13.31 4.42 8.63
N GLY A 126 -12.85 3.33 8.00
CA GLY A 126 -13.66 2.15 7.70
C GLY A 126 -13.89 1.20 8.88
N ASP A 127 -13.46 1.57 10.10
CA ASP A 127 -13.52 0.74 11.32
C ASP A 127 -12.91 -0.67 11.14
N MET A 128 -11.88 -0.77 10.30
CA MET A 128 -11.24 -2.05 9.95
C MET A 128 -10.15 -2.43 10.95
N VAL A 129 -9.57 -1.43 11.63
CA VAL A 129 -8.44 -1.60 12.55
C VAL A 129 -8.80 -2.47 13.75
N HIS A 130 -9.93 -2.17 14.40
CA HIS A 130 -10.32 -2.84 15.63
C HIS A 130 -10.67 -4.33 15.44
N PRO A 131 -11.49 -4.73 14.45
CA PRO A 131 -11.74 -6.14 14.16
C PRO A 131 -10.46 -6.93 13.89
N TYR A 132 -9.54 -6.38 13.09
CA TYR A 132 -8.30 -7.06 12.76
C TYR A 132 -7.45 -7.31 14.02
N LEU A 133 -7.27 -6.29 14.87
CA LEU A 133 -6.48 -6.41 16.10
C LEU A 133 -7.10 -7.39 17.10
N ARG A 134 -8.43 -7.37 17.29
CA ARG A 134 -9.11 -8.31 18.20
C ARG A 134 -8.95 -9.74 17.73
N ARG A 135 -9.13 -10.01 16.43
CA ARG A 135 -8.94 -11.34 15.84
C ARG A 135 -7.50 -11.80 15.96
N ARG A 136 -6.55 -10.91 15.72
CA ARG A 136 -5.12 -11.19 15.85
C ARG A 136 -4.73 -11.51 17.29
N ALA A 137 -5.32 -10.83 18.27
CA ALA A 137 -5.12 -11.09 19.69
C ALA A 137 -5.91 -12.31 20.20
N GLY A 138 -6.66 -13.01 19.34
CA GLY A 138 -7.52 -14.14 19.74
C GLY A 138 -8.76 -13.75 20.56
N LEU A 139 -9.07 -12.46 20.65
CA LEU A 139 -10.23 -11.93 21.39
C LEU A 139 -11.53 -12.01 20.60
N GLU A 140 -11.44 -12.22 19.28
CA GLU A 140 -12.59 -12.36 18.38
C GLU A 140 -12.32 -13.54 17.43
N ARG A 141 -13.32 -14.41 17.22
CA ARG A 141 -13.19 -15.52 16.27
C ARG A 141 -13.15 -14.99 14.85
N VAL A 142 -12.19 -15.47 14.05
CA VAL A 142 -12.14 -15.16 12.61
C VAL A 142 -13.29 -15.88 11.90
N THR A 143 -14.11 -15.11 11.19
CA THR A 143 -15.19 -15.60 10.34
C THR A 143 -14.97 -15.14 8.90
N TYR A 144 -15.48 -15.93 7.96
CA TYR A 144 -15.44 -15.61 6.53
C TYR A 144 -16.86 -15.76 5.97
N PRO A 145 -17.34 -14.82 5.16
CA PRO A 145 -18.70 -14.91 4.61
C PRO A 145 -18.89 -16.05 3.62
N SER A 146 -17.81 -16.51 2.97
CA SER A 146 -17.82 -17.63 2.03
C SER A 146 -16.45 -18.30 1.93
N ALA A 147 -16.41 -19.50 1.34
CA ALA A 147 -15.16 -20.23 1.10
C ALA A 147 -14.26 -19.49 0.12
N GLU A 148 -14.85 -18.85 -0.88
CA GLU A 148 -14.14 -18.07 -1.88
C GLU A 148 -13.51 -16.82 -1.25
N LEU A 149 -14.26 -16.09 -0.41
CA LEU A 149 -13.71 -14.92 0.30
C LEU A 149 -12.66 -15.28 1.35
N ARG A 150 -12.70 -16.50 1.90
CA ARG A 150 -11.61 -16.98 2.76
C ARG A 150 -10.28 -17.00 2.02
N THR A 151 -10.25 -17.38 0.75
CA THR A 151 -8.99 -17.41 -0.03
C THR A 151 -8.36 -16.02 -0.16
N VAL A 152 -9.19 -14.97 -0.22
CA VAL A 152 -8.78 -13.56 -0.34
C VAL A 152 -8.40 -12.96 1.01
N LEU A 153 -9.19 -13.23 2.05
CA LEU A 153 -9.13 -12.51 3.33
C LEU A 153 -8.40 -13.26 4.44
N GLN A 154 -7.99 -14.52 4.25
CA GLN A 154 -7.36 -15.31 5.31
C GLN A 154 -6.07 -14.68 5.85
N ARG A 155 -5.27 -14.05 4.97
CA ARG A 155 -4.02 -13.38 5.35
C ARG A 155 -4.22 -12.09 6.15
N THR A 156 -5.46 -11.58 6.17
CA THR A 156 -5.87 -10.38 6.91
C THR A 156 -7.01 -10.69 7.87
N LEU A 157 -7.12 -11.95 8.31
CA LEU A 157 -8.06 -12.39 9.34
C LEU A 157 -9.52 -11.98 9.05
N GLY A 158 -9.94 -12.08 7.79
CA GLY A 158 -11.31 -11.76 7.39
C GLY A 158 -11.59 -10.25 7.24
N VAL A 159 -10.56 -9.39 7.24
CA VAL A 159 -10.70 -7.93 7.12
C VAL A 159 -10.06 -7.46 5.80
N PRO A 160 -10.75 -6.71 4.93
CA PRO A 160 -10.18 -6.21 3.69
C PRO A 160 -9.27 -5.01 3.96
N LEU A 161 -7.95 -5.23 4.06
CA LEU A 161 -6.98 -4.16 4.40
C LEU A 161 -6.23 -3.59 3.19
N PHE A 162 -6.21 -4.31 2.07
CA PHE A 162 -5.46 -3.93 0.87
C PHE A 162 -6.39 -3.64 -0.31
N GLN A 163 -5.99 -2.71 -1.18
CA GLN A 163 -6.73 -2.38 -2.39
C GLN A 163 -6.86 -3.59 -3.33
N GLU A 164 -5.81 -4.42 -3.41
CA GLU A 164 -5.80 -5.67 -4.18
C GLU A 164 -6.86 -6.65 -3.67
N GLN A 165 -7.12 -6.68 -2.35
CA GLN A 165 -8.20 -7.49 -1.78
C GLN A 165 -9.56 -6.93 -2.17
N ALA A 166 -9.75 -5.59 -2.14
CA ALA A 166 -10.99 -4.97 -2.58
C ALA A 166 -11.32 -5.34 -4.04
N MET A 167 -10.33 -5.33 -4.93
CA MET A 167 -10.50 -5.77 -6.32
C MET A 167 -10.89 -7.26 -6.42
N GLN A 168 -10.20 -8.13 -5.67
CA GLN A 168 -10.51 -9.56 -5.64
C GLN A 168 -11.91 -9.83 -5.08
N ILE A 169 -12.35 -9.10 -4.05
CA ILE A 169 -13.71 -9.17 -3.52
C ILE A 169 -14.72 -8.72 -4.58
N ALA A 170 -14.47 -7.63 -5.30
CA ALA A 170 -15.36 -7.17 -6.37
C ALA A 170 -15.55 -8.24 -7.45
N MET A 171 -14.48 -8.96 -7.83
CA MET A 171 -14.57 -10.05 -8.82
C MET A 171 -15.30 -11.27 -8.26
N VAL A 172 -14.89 -11.75 -7.09
CA VAL A 172 -15.37 -13.01 -6.50
C VAL A 172 -16.78 -12.86 -5.92
N ALA A 173 -17.01 -11.81 -5.14
CA ALA A 173 -18.24 -11.60 -4.40
C ALA A 173 -19.25 -10.71 -5.13
N ALA A 174 -18.82 -9.75 -5.95
CA ALA A 174 -19.75 -8.87 -6.70
C ALA A 174 -19.90 -9.23 -8.19
N GLY A 175 -19.08 -10.15 -8.71
CA GLY A 175 -19.15 -10.62 -10.09
C GLY A 175 -18.57 -9.65 -11.12
N PHE A 176 -17.65 -8.77 -10.73
CA PHE A 176 -16.97 -7.87 -11.65
C PHE A 176 -16.08 -8.67 -12.62
N THR A 177 -16.01 -8.20 -13.87
CA THR A 177 -14.98 -8.67 -14.81
C THR A 177 -13.63 -8.06 -14.44
N GLY A 178 -12.52 -8.64 -14.94
CA GLY A 178 -11.17 -8.10 -14.68
C GLY A 178 -11.01 -6.65 -15.14
N SER A 179 -11.63 -6.27 -16.27
CA SER A 179 -11.63 -4.88 -16.76
C SER A 179 -12.41 -3.94 -15.83
N GLU A 180 -13.52 -4.40 -15.27
CA GLU A 180 -14.33 -3.59 -14.35
C GLU A 180 -13.64 -3.42 -12.99
N ALA A 181 -12.95 -4.46 -12.49
CA ALA A 181 -12.16 -4.36 -11.28
C ALA A 181 -10.99 -3.35 -11.44
N ASP A 182 -10.34 -3.33 -12.60
CA ASP A 182 -9.28 -2.36 -12.88
C ASP A 182 -9.82 -0.93 -13.12
N GLN A 183 -11.03 -0.78 -13.68
CA GLN A 183 -11.73 0.51 -13.70
C GLN A 183 -12.03 1.02 -12.28
N LEU A 184 -12.53 0.15 -11.40
CA LEU A 184 -12.74 0.48 -9.99
C LEU A 184 -11.45 0.93 -9.31
N ARG A 185 -10.33 0.20 -9.50
CA ARG A 185 -9.02 0.57 -8.95
C ARG A 185 -8.58 1.97 -9.40
N ARG A 186 -8.73 2.30 -10.69
CA ARG A 186 -8.42 3.65 -11.20
C ARG A 186 -9.29 4.71 -10.56
N ALA A 187 -10.61 4.46 -10.49
CA ALA A 187 -11.57 5.40 -9.90
C ALA A 187 -11.25 5.71 -8.43
N MET A 188 -10.87 4.70 -7.66
CA MET A 188 -10.44 4.86 -6.25
C MET A 188 -9.15 5.70 -6.13
N ALA A 189 -8.20 5.54 -7.05
CA ALA A 189 -6.98 6.36 -7.04
C ALA A 189 -7.24 7.85 -7.37
N THR A 190 -8.31 8.15 -8.11
CA THR A 190 -8.66 9.50 -8.57
C THR A 190 -9.71 10.20 -7.72
N PHE A 191 -9.95 9.74 -6.48
CA PHE A 191 -11.03 10.10 -5.52
C PHE A 191 -11.44 11.59 -5.43
N LYS A 192 -10.63 12.52 -5.93
CA LYS A 192 -10.93 13.96 -6.00
C LYS A 192 -11.82 14.41 -7.18
N LYS A 193 -12.17 13.56 -8.15
CA LYS A 193 -12.94 13.98 -9.34
C LYS A 193 -14.11 13.03 -9.68
N HIS A 194 -15.34 13.42 -9.30
CA HIS A 194 -16.63 13.05 -9.92
C HIS A 194 -17.29 11.68 -9.62
N GLY A 195 -18.63 11.65 -9.78
CA GLY A 195 -19.60 10.62 -9.35
C GLY A 195 -19.51 9.21 -9.98
N GLU A 196 -18.40 8.85 -10.63
CA GLU A 196 -18.19 7.49 -11.15
C GLU A 196 -18.07 6.46 -10.02
N ILE A 197 -17.58 6.87 -8.85
CA ILE A 197 -17.43 5.98 -7.70
C ILE A 197 -18.79 5.49 -7.18
N SER A 198 -19.83 6.31 -7.19
CA SER A 198 -21.20 5.89 -6.81
C SER A 198 -21.73 4.78 -7.72
N ARG A 199 -21.41 4.79 -9.02
CA ARG A 199 -21.85 3.73 -9.93
C ARG A 199 -21.21 2.39 -9.56
N PHE A 200 -19.93 2.39 -9.19
CA PHE A 200 -19.25 1.18 -8.76
C PHE A 200 -19.72 0.71 -7.38
N HIS A 201 -20.05 1.64 -6.49
CA HIS A 201 -20.66 1.36 -5.18
C HIS A 201 -21.93 0.52 -5.36
N ASP A 202 -22.90 1.05 -6.11
CA ASP A 202 -24.21 0.42 -6.26
C ASP A 202 -24.09 -0.95 -6.92
N LYS A 203 -23.19 -1.07 -7.92
CA LYS A 203 -22.92 -2.33 -8.58
C LYS A 203 -22.27 -3.34 -7.64
N MET A 204 -21.33 -2.92 -6.80
CA MET A 204 -20.65 -3.79 -5.84
C MET A 204 -21.63 -4.30 -4.79
N VAL A 205 -22.38 -3.41 -4.15
CA VAL A 205 -23.37 -3.76 -3.12
C VAL A 205 -24.48 -4.65 -3.71
N THR A 206 -25.04 -4.28 -4.86
CA THR A 206 -26.06 -5.10 -5.55
C THR A 206 -25.51 -6.47 -5.98
N GLY A 207 -24.28 -6.53 -6.48
CA GLY A 207 -23.64 -7.78 -6.89
C GLY A 207 -23.44 -8.74 -5.72
N MET A 208 -22.96 -8.21 -4.59
CA MET A 208 -22.73 -8.99 -3.38
C MET A 208 -24.04 -9.45 -2.73
N THR A 209 -25.01 -8.56 -2.58
CA THR A 209 -26.33 -8.92 -2.00
C THR A 209 -27.07 -9.96 -2.84
N LYS A 210 -27.05 -9.85 -4.18
CA LYS A 210 -27.61 -10.90 -5.08
C LYS A 210 -26.95 -12.27 -4.92
N ARG A 211 -25.73 -12.31 -4.42
CA ARG A 211 -24.95 -13.54 -4.17
C ARG A 211 -25.01 -14.00 -2.70
N GLY A 212 -25.88 -13.40 -1.90
CA GLY A 212 -26.18 -13.82 -0.52
C GLY A 212 -25.26 -13.23 0.54
N TYR A 213 -24.44 -12.22 0.22
CA TYR A 213 -23.63 -11.51 1.22
C TYR A 213 -24.45 -10.44 1.95
N GLU A 214 -24.18 -10.25 3.24
CA GLU A 214 -24.82 -9.18 4.03
C GLU A 214 -24.48 -7.79 3.48
N ALA A 215 -25.48 -6.89 3.47
CA ALA A 215 -25.32 -5.53 2.97
C ALA A 215 -24.22 -4.76 3.72
N ASP A 216 -24.19 -4.87 5.05
CA ASP A 216 -23.16 -4.24 5.89
C ASP A 216 -21.74 -4.69 5.53
N PHE A 217 -21.58 -5.96 5.13
CA PHE A 217 -20.28 -6.45 4.67
C PHE A 217 -19.91 -5.89 3.30
N ALA A 218 -20.87 -5.79 2.38
CA ALA A 218 -20.65 -5.20 1.06
C ALA A 218 -20.27 -3.72 1.15
N GLU A 219 -20.95 -2.95 2.00
CA GLU A 219 -20.67 -1.54 2.30
C GLU A 219 -19.25 -1.34 2.84
N ARG A 220 -18.83 -2.18 3.81
CA ARG A 220 -17.46 -2.13 4.34
C ARG A 220 -16.40 -2.45 3.29
N CYS A 221 -16.71 -3.31 2.32
CA CYS A 221 -15.78 -3.68 1.26
C CYS A 221 -15.61 -2.57 0.19
N PHE A 222 -16.57 -1.64 0.06
CA PHE A 222 -16.48 -0.52 -0.88
C PHE A 222 -15.77 0.71 -0.30
N ARG A 223 -15.65 0.81 1.03
CA ARG A 223 -14.93 1.90 1.73
C ARG A 223 -13.44 1.63 2.09
N PRO A 224 -12.57 1.03 1.26
CA PRO A 224 -11.14 1.09 1.53
C PRO A 224 -10.50 2.26 0.76
N ASP A 225 -10.02 3.25 1.52
CA ASP A 225 -9.38 4.52 1.12
C ASP A 225 -10.30 5.66 0.63
#